data_AF-A0AAD4NRD3-F1
#
_entry.id   AF-A0AAD4NRD3-F1
#
_cell.length_a   1.000
_cell.length_b   1.000
_cell.length_c   1.000
_cell.angle_alpha   90.00
_cell.angle_beta   90.00
_cell.angle_gamma   90.00
#
_symmetry.space_group_name_H-M   'P 1'
#
loop_
_entity.id
_entity.type
_entity.pdbx_description
1 polymer ?
#
loop_
_entity_poly.entity_id
_entity_poly.type
_entity_poly.pdbx_seq_one_letter_code
_entity_poly.pdbx_strand_id
1 'polypeptide(L)'
;MQTAARHLRAVRAEKRLEAEKNLHEITSDALELVIMKRMAEDAAGSAALLLRKRRLELSDNSGSPAKKPKHVTIVCIECYKSKTHKQCDGGSPCWPCKYLEKECKRMRCKYFVTGTCLVSNCTRANSDSSFSNESLVHSHHVA
;
A
#
# COMPACT_ATOMS: atom_id res chain seq x y z
N MET A 1 38.21 -43.73 -50.53
CA MET A 1 37.04 -42.96 -50.01
C MET A 1 36.97 -42.87 -48.46
N GLN A 2 37.84 -43.53 -47.67
CA GLN A 2 37.75 -43.52 -46.19
C GLN A 2 38.23 -42.22 -45.51
N THR A 3 38.99 -41.37 -46.20
CA THR A 3 39.64 -40.16 -45.64
C THR A 3 38.68 -38.98 -45.44
N ALA A 4 37.76 -38.75 -46.38
CA ALA A 4 36.82 -37.63 -46.33
C ALA A 4 35.84 -37.72 -45.14
N ALA A 5 35.33 -38.93 -44.85
CA ALA A 5 34.45 -39.16 -43.71
C ALA A 5 35.16 -38.96 -42.36
N ARG A 6 36.45 -39.27 -42.29
CA ARG A 6 37.28 -39.08 -41.09
C ARG A 6 37.54 -37.59 -40.83
N HIS A 7 37.83 -36.83 -41.88
CA HIS A 7 38.00 -35.37 -41.82
C HIS A 7 36.71 -34.67 -41.37
N LEU A 8 35.55 -35.05 -41.91
CA LEU A 8 34.26 -34.45 -41.51
C LEU A 8 33.92 -34.69 -40.04
N ARG A 9 34.29 -35.86 -39.49
CA ARG A 9 34.10 -36.18 -38.07
C ARG A 9 35.01 -35.34 -37.18
N ALA A 10 36.27 -35.15 -37.58
CA ALA A 10 37.22 -34.30 -36.84
C ALA A 10 36.74 -32.84 -36.77
N VAL A 11 36.34 -32.26 -37.91
CA VAL A 11 35.82 -30.88 -37.96
C VAL A 11 34.57 -30.68 -37.09
N ARG A 12 33.68 -31.68 -37.02
CA ARG A 12 32.50 -31.61 -36.15
C ARG A 12 32.86 -31.72 -34.67
N ALA A 13 33.87 -32.51 -34.32
CA ALA A 13 34.36 -32.62 -32.95
C ALA A 13 35.00 -31.31 -32.48
N GLU A 14 35.82 -30.68 -33.32
CA GLU A 14 36.44 -29.38 -33.04
C GLU A 14 35.39 -28.29 -32.82
N LYS A 15 34.37 -28.20 -33.70
CA LYS A 15 33.27 -27.24 -33.54
C LYS A 15 32.47 -27.44 -32.26
N ARG A 16 32.31 -28.69 -31.80
CA ARG A 16 31.65 -28.98 -30.52
C ARG A 16 32.49 -28.51 -29.33
N LEU A 17 33.78 -28.82 -29.35
CA LEU A 17 34.70 -28.41 -28.29
C LEU A 17 34.78 -26.87 -28.18
N GLU A 18 34.78 -26.18 -29.32
CA GLU A 18 34.76 -24.71 -29.33
C GLU A 18 33.46 -24.14 -28.74
N ALA A 19 32.31 -24.75 -29.07
CA ALA A 19 31.02 -24.36 -28.50
C ALA A 19 30.95 -24.60 -26.98
N GLU A 20 31.53 -25.69 -26.49
CA GLU A 20 31.61 -25.99 -25.05
C GLU A 20 32.49 -24.98 -24.29
N LYS A 21 33.63 -24.58 -24.87
CA LYS A 21 34.50 -23.54 -24.30
C LYS A 21 33.79 -22.19 -24.22
N ASN A 22 33.13 -21.79 -25.30
CA ASN A 22 32.38 -20.52 -25.36
C ASN A 22 31.23 -20.51 -24.34
N LEU A 23 30.51 -21.63 -24.19
CA LEU A 23 29.47 -21.76 -23.16
C LEU A 23 30.06 -21.63 -21.74
N HIS A 24 31.20 -22.26 -21.46
CA HIS A 24 31.86 -22.17 -20.16
C HIS A 24 32.25 -20.72 -19.82
N GLU A 25 32.79 -19.97 -20.79
CA GLU A 25 33.16 -18.55 -20.64
C GLU A 25 31.94 -17.69 -20.31
N ILE A 26 30.84 -17.82 -21.07
CA ILE A 26 29.58 -17.10 -20.82
C ILE A 26 29.02 -17.41 -19.43
N THR A 27 29.06 -18.69 -19.00
CA THR A 27 28.56 -19.06 -17.67
C THR A 27 29.42 -18.53 -16.53
N SER A 28 30.74 -18.42 -16.74
CA SER A 28 31.67 -17.86 -15.76
C SER A 28 31.39 -16.38 -15.54
N ASP A 29 31.27 -15.60 -16.63
CA ASP A 29 30.98 -14.16 -16.57
C ASP A 29 29.63 -13.87 -15.90
N ALA A 30 28.61 -14.68 -16.21
CA ALA A 30 27.30 -14.54 -15.58
C ALA A 30 27.35 -14.82 -14.07
N LEU A 31 28.15 -15.80 -13.64
CA LEU A 31 28.30 -16.13 -12.22
C LEU A 31 29.06 -15.03 -11.47
N GLU A 32 30.14 -14.48 -12.04
CA GLU A 32 30.86 -13.34 -11.45
C GLU A 32 29.93 -12.13 -11.25
N LEU A 33 29.09 -11.83 -12.24
CA LEU A 33 28.15 -10.72 -12.16
C LEU A 33 27.09 -10.93 -11.06
N VAL A 34 26.68 -12.17 -10.80
CA VAL A 34 25.77 -12.52 -9.69
C VAL A 34 26.47 -12.37 -8.34
N ILE A 35 27.73 -12.81 -8.23
CA ILE A 35 28.52 -12.70 -7.00
C ILE A 35 28.75 -11.22 -6.64
N MET A 36 29.13 -10.39 -7.61
CA MET A 36 29.34 -8.95 -7.39
C MET A 36 28.07 -8.23 -6.93
N LYS A 37 26.89 -8.59 -7.46
CA LYS A 37 25.61 -8.01 -7.04
C LYS A 37 25.28 -8.32 -5.58
N ARG A 38 25.52 -9.55 -5.12
CA ARG A 38 25.25 -9.94 -3.72
C ARG A 38 26.10 -9.16 -2.73
N MET A 39 27.39 -8.98 -3.03
CA MET A 39 28.28 -8.20 -2.15
C MET A 39 27.85 -6.73 -2.03
N ALA A 40 27.28 -6.14 -3.09
CA ALA A 40 26.75 -4.77 -3.05
C ALA A 40 25.47 -4.64 -2.20
N GLU A 41 24.61 -5.66 -2.21
CA GLU A 41 23.38 -5.69 -1.41
C GLU A 41 23.69 -5.82 0.10
N ASP A 42 24.68 -6.64 0.47
CA ASP A 42 25.12 -6.81 1.86
C ASP A 42 25.76 -5.54 2.45
N ALA A 43 26.51 -4.79 1.62
CA ALA A 43 27.05 -3.48 2.00
C ALA A 43 25.94 -2.44 2.25
N ALA A 44 24.89 -2.43 1.44
CA ALA A 44 23.74 -1.54 1.61
C ALA A 44 22.92 -1.87 2.88
N GLY A 45 22.77 -3.15 3.22
CA GLY A 45 22.08 -3.60 4.44
C GLY A 45 22.78 -3.15 5.73
N SER A 46 24.11 -3.14 5.73
CA SER A 46 24.92 -2.75 6.89
C SER A 46 24.83 -1.24 7.21
N ALA A 47 24.77 -0.39 6.19
CA ALA A 47 24.59 1.06 6.37
C ALA A 47 23.18 1.41 6.92
N ALA A 48 22.14 0.71 6.46
CA ALA A 48 20.78 0.89 6.94
C ALA A 48 20.61 0.50 8.43
N LEU A 49 21.35 -0.51 8.90
CA LEU A 49 21.32 -0.94 10.30
C LEU A 49 21.96 0.10 11.24
N LEU A 50 23.07 0.72 10.82
CA LEU A 50 23.74 1.78 11.60
C LEU A 50 22.85 3.03 11.76
N LEU A 51 22.11 3.42 10.72
CA LEU A 51 21.15 4.53 10.79
C LEU A 51 19.97 4.24 11.74
N ARG A 52 19.52 2.98 11.83
CA ARG A 52 18.48 2.57 12.79
C ARG A 52 18.94 2.69 14.24
N LYS A 53 20.19 2.31 14.54
CA LYS A 53 20.71 2.36 15.92
C LYS A 53 20.82 3.79 16.45
N ARG A 54 21.15 4.75 15.57
CA ARG A 54 21.22 6.19 15.94
C ARG A 54 19.85 6.83 16.25
N ARG A 55 18.75 6.24 15.77
CA ARG A 55 17.39 6.78 15.97
C ARG A 55 16.77 6.37 17.31
N LEU A 56 17.21 5.26 17.90
CA LEU A 56 16.71 4.78 19.20
C LEU A 56 17.24 5.64 20.35
N GLU A 57 18.50 6.08 20.29
CA GLU A 57 19.16 6.86 21.35
C GLU A 57 18.61 8.31 21.51
N LEU A 58 17.87 8.81 20.53
CA LEU A 58 17.25 10.15 20.55
C LEU A 58 15.78 10.15 21.02
N SER A 59 15.22 8.97 21.33
CA SER A 59 13.79 8.80 21.59
C SER A 59 13.39 8.80 23.07
N ASP A 60 14.32 9.02 24.01
CA ASP A 60 14.03 8.90 25.45
C ASP A 60 13.76 10.22 26.18
N ASN A 61 13.62 11.36 25.49
CA ASN A 61 13.41 12.64 26.20
C ASN A 61 12.52 13.68 25.52
N SER A 62 11.46 13.26 24.83
CA SER A 62 10.41 14.20 24.44
C SER A 62 9.04 13.61 24.71
N GLY A 63 8.31 14.25 25.63
CA GLY A 63 6.87 14.06 25.77
C GLY A 63 6.24 14.19 24.39
N SER A 64 5.73 13.07 23.88
CA SER A 64 5.20 12.99 22.53
C SER A 64 4.13 14.07 22.34
N PRO A 65 4.20 14.94 21.31
CA PRO A 65 3.17 15.92 21.08
C PRO A 65 1.85 15.17 20.86
N ALA A 66 0.83 15.52 21.65
CA ALA A 66 -0.51 14.97 21.50
C ALA A 66 -0.90 15.01 20.01
N LYS A 67 -1.05 13.83 19.41
CA LYS A 67 -1.45 13.71 18.00
C LYS A 67 -2.74 14.50 17.84
N LYS A 68 -2.72 15.56 17.03
CA LYS A 68 -3.93 16.34 16.71
C LYS A 68 -5.05 15.36 16.29
N PRO A 69 -6.27 15.49 16.84
CA PRO A 69 -7.36 14.60 16.47
C PRO A 69 -7.58 14.71 14.96
N LYS A 70 -7.54 13.57 14.26
CA LYS A 70 -7.91 13.53 12.84
C LYS A 70 -9.40 13.80 12.76
N HIS A 71 -9.80 14.91 12.15
CA HIS A 71 -11.21 15.14 11.83
C HIS A 71 -11.67 14.07 10.83
N VAL A 72 -12.55 13.18 11.27
CA VAL A 72 -13.16 12.16 10.42
C VAL A 72 -14.42 12.75 9.78
N THR A 73 -14.49 12.75 8.46
CA THR A 73 -15.67 13.19 7.72
C THR A 73 -16.80 12.16 7.84
N ILE A 74 -17.97 12.60 8.30
CA ILE A 74 -19.17 11.77 8.41
C ILE A 74 -19.91 11.77 7.07
N VAL A 75 -19.73 10.67 6.33
CA VAL A 75 -20.31 10.47 5.00
C VAL A 75 -21.81 10.19 5.09
N CYS A 76 -22.62 10.77 4.20
CA CYS A 76 -24.04 10.47 4.11
C CYS A 76 -24.30 9.11 3.42
N ILE A 77 -25.47 8.53 3.67
CA ILE A 77 -25.89 7.24 3.14
C ILE A 77 -25.92 7.25 1.62
N GLU A 78 -26.36 8.35 1.02
CA GLU A 78 -26.48 8.47 -0.43
C GLU A 78 -25.10 8.44 -1.11
N CYS A 79 -24.14 9.23 -0.62
CA CYS A 79 -22.77 9.18 -1.12
C CYS A 79 -22.10 7.83 -0.88
N TYR A 80 -22.45 7.14 0.22
CA TYR A 80 -21.97 5.78 0.47
C TYR A 80 -22.53 4.77 -0.56
N LYS A 81 -23.85 4.77 -0.77
CA LYS A 81 -24.56 3.89 -1.72
C LYS A 81 -24.11 4.12 -3.16
N SER A 82 -24.00 5.38 -3.56
CA SER A 82 -23.57 5.78 -4.90
C SER A 82 -22.05 5.63 -5.12
N LYS A 83 -21.30 5.10 -4.13
CA LYS A 83 -19.84 4.95 -4.15
C LYS A 83 -19.07 6.26 -4.40
N THR A 84 -19.73 7.40 -4.20
CA THR A 84 -19.15 8.76 -4.27
C THR A 84 -18.69 9.28 -2.90
N HIS A 85 -18.53 8.41 -1.91
CA HIS A 85 -18.12 8.75 -0.55
C HIS A 85 -16.84 9.60 -0.46
N LYS A 86 -15.92 9.46 -1.43
CA LYS A 86 -14.68 10.27 -1.51
C LYS A 86 -14.93 11.74 -1.86
N GLN A 87 -16.09 12.06 -2.44
CA GLN A 87 -16.52 13.40 -2.83
C GLN A 87 -17.50 14.01 -1.81
N CYS A 88 -17.85 13.29 -0.76
CA CYS A 88 -18.71 13.81 0.30
C CYS A 88 -17.93 14.83 1.14
N ASP A 89 -18.37 16.08 1.11
CA ASP A 89 -17.80 17.20 1.86
C ASP A 89 -18.19 17.21 3.36
N GLY A 90 -19.08 16.31 3.78
CA GLY A 90 -19.56 16.26 5.16
C GLY A 90 -20.56 17.36 5.53
N GLY A 91 -20.99 18.22 4.59
CA GLY A 91 -21.95 19.30 4.85
C GLY A 91 -23.38 18.80 5.12
N SER A 92 -24.25 19.65 5.66
CA SER A 92 -25.67 19.33 5.88
C SER A 92 -26.60 20.31 5.16
N PRO A 93 -27.13 19.98 3.96
CA PRO A 93 -26.81 18.82 3.12
C PRO A 93 -25.39 18.88 2.53
N CYS A 94 -24.85 17.74 2.08
CA CYS A 94 -23.54 17.69 1.44
C CYS A 94 -23.61 18.24 0.01
N TRP A 95 -22.52 18.82 -0.50
CA TRP A 95 -22.50 19.41 -1.86
C TRP A 95 -22.99 18.45 -2.96
N PRO A 96 -22.58 17.15 -3.00
CA PRO A 96 -23.09 16.22 -4.01
C PRO A 96 -24.60 15.98 -3.91
N CYS A 97 -25.15 15.79 -2.70
CA CYS A 97 -26.59 15.58 -2.54
C CYS A 97 -27.38 16.85 -2.84
N LYS A 98 -26.84 18.04 -2.51
CA LYS A 98 -27.45 19.32 -2.85
C LYS A 98 -27.52 19.51 -4.37
N TYR A 99 -26.45 19.17 -5.09
CA TYR A 99 -26.39 19.29 -6.54
C TYR A 99 -27.32 18.29 -7.25
N LEU A 100 -27.44 17.07 -6.74
CA LEU A 100 -28.29 16.02 -7.31
C LEU A 100 -29.74 16.06 -6.80
N GLU A 101 -30.10 17.06 -5.98
CA GLU A 101 -31.39 17.19 -5.32
C GLU A 101 -31.83 15.89 -4.59
N LYS A 102 -30.86 15.22 -3.96
CA LYS A 102 -31.08 13.98 -3.20
C LYS A 102 -31.19 14.25 -1.71
N GLU A 103 -31.94 13.38 -1.04
CA GLU A 103 -32.07 13.43 0.41
C GLU A 103 -30.76 13.06 1.12
N CYS A 104 -30.14 14.02 1.81
CA CYS A 104 -28.87 13.82 2.50
C CYS A 104 -29.08 13.32 3.93
N LYS A 105 -29.20 11.99 4.08
CA LYS A 105 -29.33 11.34 5.40
C LYS A 105 -28.03 10.70 5.85
N ARG A 106 -27.75 10.74 7.16
CA ARG A 106 -26.57 10.14 7.80
C ARG A 106 -26.97 9.09 8.83
N MET A 107 -26.13 8.07 8.99
CA MET A 107 -26.34 7.06 10.02
C MET A 107 -25.92 7.57 11.39
N ARG A 108 -26.81 7.44 12.39
CA ARG A 108 -26.46 7.62 13.80
C ARG A 108 -25.52 6.53 14.28
N CYS A 109 -24.54 6.93 15.08
CA CYS A 109 -23.68 6.02 15.82
C CYS A 109 -24.48 5.36 16.96
N LYS A 110 -24.64 4.02 16.91
CA LYS A 110 -25.34 3.25 17.95
C LYS A 110 -24.66 3.37 19.32
N TYR A 111 -23.33 3.44 19.33
CA TYR A 111 -22.53 3.47 20.56
C TYR A 111 -22.39 4.86 21.16
N PHE A 112 -22.85 5.91 20.48
CA PHE A 112 -22.74 7.28 21.01
C PHE A 112 -23.89 7.66 21.95
N VAL A 113 -24.92 6.82 22.09
CA VAL A 113 -26.07 7.09 22.98
C VAL A 113 -25.64 7.22 24.46
N THR A 114 -24.49 6.63 24.84
CA THR A 114 -23.90 6.70 26.19
C THR A 114 -22.86 7.82 26.36
N GLY A 115 -22.74 8.73 25.39
CA GLY A 115 -21.88 9.93 25.48
C GLY A 115 -20.44 9.76 24.98
N THR A 116 -19.99 8.55 24.62
CA THR A 116 -18.66 8.34 24.02
C THR A 116 -18.68 7.20 23.01
N CYS A 117 -18.14 7.44 21.80
CA CYS A 117 -17.85 6.37 20.87
C CYS A 117 -16.45 5.81 21.16
N LEU A 118 -16.36 4.52 21.51
CA LEU A 118 -15.07 3.85 21.72
C LEU A 118 -14.26 3.64 20.43
N VAL A 119 -14.87 3.89 19.27
CA VAL A 119 -14.22 3.75 17.97
C VAL A 119 -13.52 5.04 17.61
N SER A 120 -12.19 5.04 17.69
CA SER A 120 -11.33 6.22 17.46
C SER A 120 -11.47 6.87 16.07
N ASN A 121 -12.05 6.16 15.10
CA ASN A 121 -12.30 6.64 13.74
C ASN A 121 -13.76 6.40 13.32
N CYS A 122 -14.72 6.66 14.21
CA CYS A 122 -16.13 6.47 13.87
C CYS A 122 -16.54 7.38 12.70
N THR A 123 -17.05 6.78 11.63
CA THR A 123 -17.55 7.50 10.45
C THR A 123 -19.05 7.79 10.52
N ARG A 124 -19.69 7.51 11.67
CA ARG A 124 -21.12 7.71 11.91
C ARG A 124 -21.37 9.02 12.65
N ALA A 125 -22.57 9.57 12.50
CA ALA A 125 -22.96 10.82 13.15
C ALA A 125 -23.24 10.61 14.65
N ASN A 126 -22.78 11.56 15.45
CA ASN A 126 -22.97 11.60 16.90
C ASN A 126 -24.06 12.63 17.25
N SER A 127 -24.62 12.60 18.46
CA SER A 127 -25.59 13.65 18.89
C SER A 127 -24.96 15.04 18.90
N ASP A 128 -23.65 15.11 19.14
CA ASP A 128 -22.90 16.36 19.26
C ASP A 128 -22.38 16.86 17.90
N SER A 129 -22.69 16.13 16.83
CA SER A 129 -22.37 16.59 15.48
C SER A 129 -23.34 17.68 15.06
N SER A 130 -22.88 18.61 14.21
CA SER A 130 -23.67 19.77 13.74
C SER A 130 -24.79 19.40 12.76
N PHE A 131 -25.29 18.16 12.79
CA PHE A 131 -26.35 17.65 11.92
C PHE A 131 -27.71 17.72 12.62
N SER A 132 -28.75 18.14 11.90
CA SER A 132 -30.12 18.17 12.43
C SER A 132 -30.66 16.76 12.64
N ASN A 133 -31.60 16.58 13.58
CA ASN A 133 -32.15 15.26 13.90
C ASN A 133 -32.89 14.61 12.72
N GLU A 134 -33.47 15.40 11.83
CA GLU A 134 -34.17 14.96 10.61
C GLU A 134 -33.18 14.39 9.58
N SER A 135 -31.95 14.91 9.58
CA SER A 135 -30.87 14.45 8.71
C SER A 135 -30.20 13.17 9.22
N LEU A 136 -30.63 12.65 10.38
CA LEU A 136 -30.04 11.50 11.05
C LEU A 136 -31.01 10.31 11.10
N VAL A 137 -30.55 9.15 10.63
CA VAL A 137 -31.34 7.91 10.63
C VAL A 137 -30.66 6.81 11.43
N HIS A 138 -31.46 5.86 11.93
CA HIS A 138 -30.96 4.68 12.63
C HIS A 138 -30.17 3.76 11.69
N SER A 139 -29.22 3.01 12.25
CA SER A 139 -28.30 2.16 11.49
C SER A 139 -28.96 1.00 10.71
N HIS A 140 -30.24 0.73 10.93
CA HIS A 140 -30.99 -0.33 10.25
C HIS A 140 -31.44 0.03 8.82
N HIS A 141 -31.22 1.26 8.36
CA HIS A 141 -31.71 1.75 7.05
C HIS A 141 -30.76 1.50 5.87
N VAL A 142 -29.63 0.80 6.06
CA VAL A 142 -28.69 0.47 4.99
C VAL A 142 -28.69 -1.04 4.77
N ALA A 143 -29.51 -1.48 3.82
CA ALA A 143 -29.44 -2.78 3.16
C ALA A 143 -28.66 -2.63 1.85
#